data_AF-A0A4P0YES2-F1
#
_entry.id   AF-A0A4P0YES2-F1
#
_cell.length_a   1.000
_cell.length_b   1.000
_cell.length_c   1.000
_cell.angle_alpha   90.00
_cell.angle_beta   90.00
_cell.angle_gamma   90.00
#
_symmetry.space_group_name_H-M   'P 1'
#
loop_
_entity.id
_entity.type
_entity.pdbx_description
1 polymer ?
#
loop_
_entity_poly.entity_id
_entity_poly.type
_entity_poly.pdbx_seq_one_letter_code
_entity_poly.pdbx_strand_id
1 'polypeptide(L)'
;MAAASGLESVPPAQRNPLLTTSWGTGELIRHALDAGVRQIIIGIGGSATNDGGAGMAQALGAKLLTAEGQQIASGGGALETLARIDLSELDSRLADCRIDVACDVTNPLTGPQGASAVFGPQKGATAQMIDRLDSGLRHYARIIARDLDIDVLSLEGGGAAGGMGAALYAFCGAQLRPGIEIVTDALQLAERVADADLVITGEGRIDKPDDPRQSAGGGGEGGEAF
;
A
#
# COMPACT_ATOMS: atom_id res chain seq x y z
N MET A 1 -0.36 -7.20 5.51
CA MET A 1 0.23 -6.01 6.18
C MET A 1 -0.41 -5.67 7.51
N ALA A 2 -1.76 -5.69 7.64
CA ALA A 2 -2.45 -5.22 8.85
C ALA A 2 -2.02 -5.91 10.15
N ALA A 3 -1.58 -7.18 10.09
CA ALA A 3 -1.04 -7.88 11.26
C ALA A 3 0.15 -7.16 11.94
N ALA A 4 0.94 -6.39 11.17
CA ALA A 4 2.10 -5.66 11.68
C ALA A 4 1.91 -4.13 11.67
N SER A 5 1.06 -3.60 10.78
CA SER A 5 0.92 -2.16 10.53
C SER A 5 -0.55 -1.73 10.40
N GLY A 6 -1.46 -2.45 11.06
CA GLY A 6 -2.90 -2.32 10.92
C GLY A 6 -3.56 -1.31 11.86
N LEU A 7 -4.71 -0.80 11.42
CA LEU A 7 -5.52 0.19 12.13
C LEU A 7 -6.08 -0.32 13.47
N GLU A 8 -6.29 -1.63 13.57
CA GLU A 8 -6.74 -2.30 14.81
C GLU A 8 -5.64 -2.40 15.87
N SER A 9 -4.37 -2.37 15.46
CA SER A 9 -3.22 -2.37 16.37
C SER A 9 -3.00 -1.01 17.05
N VAL A 10 -3.72 0.04 16.61
CA VAL A 10 -3.58 1.41 17.13
C VAL A 10 -4.91 1.87 17.76
N PRO A 11 -4.96 2.02 19.09
CA PRO A 11 -6.14 2.54 19.77
C PRO A 11 -6.59 3.89 19.18
N PRO A 12 -7.90 4.17 19.05
CA PRO A 12 -8.39 5.40 18.40
C PRO A 12 -7.74 6.69 18.90
N ALA A 13 -7.51 6.81 20.21
CA ALA A 13 -6.88 7.97 20.84
C ALA A 13 -5.37 8.15 20.50
N GLN A 14 -4.73 7.14 19.94
CA GLN A 14 -3.30 7.13 19.59
C GLN A 14 -3.05 7.16 18.08
N ARG A 15 -4.11 7.22 17.27
CA ARG A 15 -4.02 7.25 15.81
C ARG A 15 -3.39 8.56 15.34
N ASN A 16 -2.18 8.47 14.78
CA ASN A 16 -1.49 9.61 14.21
C ASN A 16 -0.68 9.20 12.96
N PRO A 17 -1.19 9.47 11.75
CA PRO A 17 -0.57 9.03 10.50
C PRO A 17 0.74 9.75 10.17
N LEU A 18 1.08 10.84 10.88
CA LEU A 18 2.40 11.45 10.79
C LEU A 18 3.49 10.59 11.44
N LEU A 19 3.12 9.70 12.38
CA LEU A 19 4.05 8.92 13.21
C LEU A 19 4.02 7.42 12.93
N THR A 20 2.88 6.88 12.50
CA THR A 20 2.72 5.43 12.27
C THR A 20 3.63 4.94 11.15
N THR A 21 4.29 3.81 11.39
CA THR A 21 5.30 3.23 10.49
C THR A 21 4.87 1.89 9.93
N SER A 22 5.26 1.63 8.68
CA SER A 22 5.09 0.36 8.00
C SER A 22 6.23 -0.64 8.24
N TRP A 23 7.19 -0.32 9.11
CA TRP A 23 8.39 -1.12 9.38
C TRP A 23 8.13 -2.62 9.57
N GLY A 24 7.18 -2.99 10.44
CA GLY A 24 6.86 -4.39 10.72
C GLY A 24 6.35 -5.15 9.50
N THR A 25 5.76 -4.48 8.51
CA THR A 25 5.40 -5.11 7.23
C THR A 25 6.66 -5.52 6.45
N GLY A 26 7.71 -4.69 6.43
CA GLY A 26 8.98 -5.04 5.83
C GLY A 26 9.68 -6.20 6.56
N GLU A 27 9.54 -6.28 7.89
CA GLU A 27 10.04 -7.43 8.66
C GLU A 27 9.33 -8.74 8.30
N LEU A 28 8.01 -8.72 8.11
CA LEU A 28 7.25 -9.89 7.64
C LEU A 28 7.70 -10.33 6.24
N ILE A 29 7.93 -9.38 5.33
CA ILE A 29 8.46 -9.68 3.99
C ILE A 29 9.85 -10.31 4.11
N ARG A 30 10.75 -9.72 4.91
CA ARG A 30 12.09 -10.27 5.15
C ARG A 30 12.04 -11.69 5.70
N HIS A 31 11.16 -11.97 6.66
CA HIS A 31 10.97 -13.32 7.19
C HIS A 31 10.43 -14.31 6.16
N ALA A 32 9.54 -13.87 5.25
CA ALA A 32 9.11 -14.71 4.14
C ALA A 32 10.28 -15.04 3.21
N LEU A 33 11.13 -14.06 2.87
CA LEU A 33 12.33 -14.27 2.08
C LEU A 33 13.36 -15.17 2.79
N ASP A 34 13.46 -15.10 4.12
CA ASP A 34 14.31 -15.99 4.92
C ASP A 34 13.85 -17.46 4.84
N ALA A 35 12.55 -17.69 4.66
CA ALA A 35 12.00 -19.02 4.42
C ALA A 35 12.25 -19.54 2.98
N GLY A 36 12.90 -18.75 2.11
CA GLY A 36 13.26 -19.15 0.75
C GLY A 36 12.09 -19.17 -0.23
N VAL A 37 10.98 -18.49 0.07
CA VAL A 37 9.84 -18.41 -0.84
C VAL A 37 10.20 -17.65 -2.11
N ARG A 38 9.59 -18.04 -3.22
CA ARG A 38 9.76 -17.39 -4.54
C ARG A 38 8.54 -16.58 -4.97
N GLN A 39 7.44 -16.70 -4.23
CA GLN A 39 6.21 -15.96 -4.45
C GLN A 39 5.65 -15.49 -3.11
N ILE A 40 5.28 -14.21 -3.03
CA ILE A 40 4.62 -13.61 -1.88
C ILE A 40 3.34 -12.93 -2.36
N ILE A 41 2.23 -13.22 -1.69
CA ILE A 41 0.96 -12.51 -1.87
C ILE A 41 0.77 -11.60 -0.66
N ILE A 42 0.58 -10.30 -0.90
CA ILE A 42 0.45 -9.30 0.17
C ILE A 42 -0.93 -8.65 0.12
N GLY A 43 -1.74 -8.91 1.14
CA GLY A 43 -2.93 -8.11 1.43
C GLY A 43 -2.56 -6.80 2.12
N ILE A 44 -2.94 -5.66 1.51
CA ILE A 44 -2.61 -4.32 2.03
C ILE A 44 -3.78 -3.54 2.66
N GLY A 45 -4.97 -4.13 2.73
CA GLY A 45 -6.12 -3.52 3.41
C GLY A 45 -5.88 -3.28 4.92
N GLY A 46 -6.63 -2.34 5.50
CA GLY A 46 -6.67 -2.13 6.95
C GLY A 46 -5.46 -1.41 7.57
N SER A 47 -4.68 -0.66 6.78
CA SER A 47 -3.46 0.04 7.26
C SER A 47 -3.72 1.15 8.29
N ALA A 48 -2.85 1.30 9.29
CA ALA A 48 -2.75 2.48 10.16
C ALA A 48 -1.82 3.58 9.61
N THR A 49 -1.05 3.28 8.58
CA THR A 49 0.12 4.05 8.14
C THR A 49 -0.22 5.02 7.02
N ASN A 50 0.53 6.13 6.94
CA ASN A 50 0.53 7.04 5.79
C ASN A 50 1.95 7.50 5.45
N ASP A 51 2.91 6.58 5.62
CA ASP A 51 4.34 6.79 5.46
C ASP A 51 4.84 6.45 4.05
N GLY A 52 3.95 6.23 3.09
CA GLY A 52 4.35 5.85 1.73
C GLY A 52 5.06 4.50 1.66
N GLY A 53 4.95 3.63 2.68
CA GLY A 53 5.74 2.41 2.76
C GLY A 53 7.24 2.65 3.04
N ALA A 54 7.63 3.85 3.49
CA ALA A 54 9.01 4.17 3.81
C ALA A 54 9.59 3.27 4.90
N GLY A 55 8.85 3.03 5.98
CA GLY A 55 9.30 2.13 7.05
C GLY A 55 9.51 0.70 6.54
N MET A 56 8.62 0.19 5.69
CA MET A 56 8.75 -1.11 5.05
C MET A 56 10.01 -1.19 4.18
N ALA A 57 10.24 -0.18 3.33
CA ALA A 57 11.43 -0.14 2.49
C ALA A 57 12.72 -0.10 3.33
N GLN A 58 12.74 0.70 4.41
CA GLN A 58 13.88 0.77 5.34
C GLN A 58 14.15 -0.58 6.03
N ALA A 59 13.10 -1.27 6.48
CA ALA A 59 13.24 -2.60 7.10
C ALA A 59 13.78 -3.68 6.14
N LEU A 60 13.60 -3.47 4.83
CA LEU A 60 14.14 -4.29 3.74
C LEU A 60 15.52 -3.85 3.27
N GLY A 61 16.12 -2.83 3.89
CA GLY A 61 17.49 -2.38 3.62
C GLY A 61 17.62 -1.15 2.72
N ALA A 62 16.51 -0.56 2.26
CA ALA A 62 16.58 0.73 1.58
C ALA A 62 17.04 1.84 2.55
N LYS A 63 17.94 2.70 2.09
CA LYS A 63 18.36 3.88 2.84
C LYS A 63 17.58 5.09 2.33
N LEU A 64 16.69 5.62 3.16
CA LEU A 64 15.92 6.83 2.89
C LEU A 64 16.55 7.95 3.71
N LEU A 65 17.33 8.80 3.07
CA LEU A 65 18.29 9.68 3.73
C LEU A 65 17.88 11.16 3.67
N THR A 66 18.14 11.90 4.74
CA THR A 66 18.07 13.37 4.78
C THR A 66 19.24 14.02 4.03
N ALA A 67 19.23 15.35 3.91
CA ALA A 67 20.32 16.10 3.26
C ALA A 67 21.68 15.93 3.98
N GLU A 68 21.64 15.64 5.28
CA GLU A 68 22.81 15.36 6.13
C GLU A 68 23.27 13.90 6.06
N GLY A 69 22.63 13.08 5.21
CA GLY A 69 22.95 11.67 5.03
C GLY A 69 22.50 10.75 6.17
N GLN A 70 21.57 11.20 7.03
CA GLN A 70 20.98 10.39 8.09
C GLN A 70 19.70 9.70 7.61
N GLN A 71 19.34 8.55 8.17
CA GLN A 71 18.03 7.94 7.89
C GLN A 71 16.90 8.89 8.32
N ILE A 72 15.86 9.04 7.50
CA ILE A 72 14.66 9.78 7.89
C ILE A 72 14.00 9.10 9.10
N ALA A 73 13.32 9.92 9.92
CA ALA A 73 12.54 9.40 11.04
C ALA A 73 11.36 8.52 10.57
N SER A 74 10.72 7.83 11.51
CA SER A 74 9.52 7.04 11.22
C SER A 74 8.29 7.92 10.93
N GLY A 75 7.39 7.38 10.12
CA GLY A 75 6.06 7.95 9.86
C GLY A 75 5.99 8.91 8.68
N GLY A 76 4.76 9.22 8.25
CA GLY A 76 4.54 10.04 7.05
C GLY A 76 4.99 11.48 7.17
N GLY A 77 5.11 12.01 8.39
CA GLY A 77 5.65 13.36 8.60
C GLY A 77 7.12 13.47 8.22
N ALA A 78 7.88 12.38 8.30
CA ALA A 78 9.32 12.39 8.03
C ALA A 78 9.65 12.46 6.54
N LEU A 79 8.70 12.11 5.65
CA LEU A 79 8.88 12.13 4.20
C LEU A 79 9.29 13.52 3.67
N GLU A 80 8.92 14.60 4.36
CA GLU A 80 9.31 15.97 3.98
C GLU A 80 10.83 16.22 4.07
N THR A 81 11.55 15.41 4.87
CA THR A 81 12.99 15.55 5.07
C THR A 81 13.81 14.64 4.15
N LEU A 82 13.15 13.76 3.38
CA LEU A 82 13.82 12.86 2.46
C LEU A 82 14.56 13.64 1.37
N ALA A 83 15.87 13.41 1.24
CA ALA A 83 16.70 14.02 0.22
C ALA A 83 17.21 13.03 -0.81
N ARG A 84 17.42 11.76 -0.44
CA ARG A 84 17.99 10.72 -1.30
C ARG A 84 17.52 9.32 -0.92
N ILE A 85 17.29 8.47 -1.92
CA ILE A 85 17.10 7.03 -1.76
C ILE A 85 18.37 6.32 -2.24
N ASP A 86 18.82 5.33 -1.48
CA ASP A 86 19.95 4.46 -1.82
C ASP A 86 19.54 2.99 -1.58
N LEU A 87 19.62 2.20 -2.65
CA LEU A 87 19.21 0.78 -2.66
C LEU A 87 20.38 -0.19 -2.57
N SER A 88 21.60 0.29 -2.29
CA SER A 88 22.81 -0.56 -2.23
C SER A 88 22.73 -1.71 -1.22
N GLU A 89 21.91 -1.56 -0.18
CA GLU A 89 21.68 -2.57 0.86
C GLU A 89 20.26 -3.14 0.85
N LEU A 90 19.45 -2.79 -0.16
CA LEU A 90 18.13 -3.38 -0.34
C LEU A 90 18.28 -4.91 -0.51
N ASP A 91 17.38 -5.67 0.13
CA ASP A 91 17.41 -7.12 0.11
C ASP A 91 17.36 -7.66 -1.33
N SER A 92 18.50 -8.13 -1.82
CA SER A 92 18.67 -8.61 -3.19
C SER A 92 17.72 -9.75 -3.58
N ARG A 93 17.17 -10.48 -2.61
CA ARG A 93 16.22 -11.58 -2.86
C ARG A 93 14.89 -11.09 -3.41
N LEU A 94 14.55 -9.82 -3.22
CA LEU A 94 13.35 -9.19 -3.78
C LEU A 94 13.33 -9.29 -5.31
N ALA A 95 14.48 -9.13 -5.97
CA ALA A 95 14.57 -9.17 -7.43
C ALA A 95 14.20 -10.54 -8.02
N ASP A 96 14.40 -11.62 -7.27
CA ASP A 96 14.08 -12.99 -7.69
C ASP A 96 12.76 -13.52 -7.09
N CYS A 97 12.01 -12.66 -6.39
CA CYS A 97 10.75 -13.02 -5.75
C CYS A 97 9.59 -12.37 -6.49
N ARG A 98 8.64 -13.18 -6.97
CA ARG A 98 7.37 -12.65 -7.47
C ARG A 98 6.56 -12.12 -6.31
N ILE A 99 6.17 -10.85 -6.35
CA ILE A 99 5.35 -10.23 -5.30
C ILE A 99 4.06 -9.72 -5.93
N ASP A 100 2.94 -10.34 -5.59
CA ASP A 100 1.60 -9.87 -5.97
C ASP A 100 0.96 -9.14 -4.78
N VAL A 101 0.42 -7.95 -5.02
CA VAL A 101 -0.22 -7.11 -4.00
C VAL A 101 -1.71 -7.02 -4.30
N ALA A 102 -2.53 -7.52 -3.38
CA ALA A 102 -3.97 -7.41 -3.48
C ALA A 102 -4.40 -5.95 -3.29
N CYS A 103 -4.79 -5.31 -4.39
CA CYS A 103 -5.14 -3.90 -4.46
C CYS A 103 -6.43 -3.72 -5.27
N ASP A 104 -7.54 -3.52 -4.55
CA ASP A 104 -8.88 -3.39 -5.13
C ASP A 104 -9.33 -1.92 -5.29
N VAL A 105 -8.39 -0.98 -5.19
CA VAL A 105 -8.64 0.46 -5.35
C VAL A 105 -7.70 1.05 -6.38
N THR A 106 -8.17 2.06 -7.11
CA THR A 106 -7.39 2.76 -8.15
C THR A 106 -6.78 4.08 -7.67
N ASN A 107 -7.06 4.49 -6.42
CA ASN A 107 -6.58 5.74 -5.84
C ASN A 107 -5.07 5.95 -6.06
N PRO A 108 -4.66 7.07 -6.70
CA PRO A 108 -3.24 7.36 -6.93
C PRO A 108 -2.53 7.74 -5.62
N LEU A 109 -1.21 7.90 -5.68
CA LEU A 109 -0.41 8.24 -4.50
C LEU A 109 -0.81 9.57 -3.86
N THR A 110 -1.12 10.60 -4.66
CA THR A 110 -1.34 11.98 -4.20
C THR A 110 -2.54 12.64 -4.86
N GLY A 111 -2.94 13.80 -4.34
CA GLY A 111 -4.03 14.63 -4.87
C GLY A 111 -5.37 14.38 -4.19
N PRO A 112 -6.47 14.95 -4.72
CA PRO A 112 -7.79 14.91 -4.09
C PRO A 112 -8.34 13.49 -3.91
N GLN A 113 -7.96 12.57 -4.80
CA GLN A 113 -8.30 11.14 -4.73
C GLN A 113 -7.13 10.30 -4.20
N GLY A 114 -6.11 10.94 -3.64
CA GLY A 114 -4.86 10.31 -3.21
C GLY A 114 -4.94 9.67 -1.83
N ALA A 115 -3.84 9.01 -1.45
CA ALA A 115 -3.73 8.25 -0.21
C ALA A 115 -4.17 9.03 1.04
N SER A 116 -3.60 10.23 1.21
CA SER A 116 -3.82 11.08 2.38
C SER A 116 -5.24 11.63 2.42
N ALA A 117 -5.78 12.07 1.29
CA ALA A 117 -7.10 12.69 1.21
C ALA A 117 -8.23 11.68 1.46
N VAL A 118 -8.14 10.50 0.83
CA VAL A 118 -9.21 9.50 0.88
C VAL A 118 -9.11 8.62 2.12
N PHE A 119 -7.91 8.14 2.47
CA PHE A 119 -7.73 7.17 3.55
C PHE A 119 -7.11 7.75 4.82
N GLY A 120 -6.61 8.99 4.80
CA GLY A 120 -6.07 9.66 5.98
C GLY A 120 -7.07 9.88 7.11
N PRO A 121 -8.31 10.35 6.85
CA PRO A 121 -9.29 10.64 7.92
C PRO A 121 -9.56 9.46 8.85
N GLN A 122 -9.79 8.26 8.31
CA GLN A 122 -10.03 7.04 9.11
C GLN A 122 -8.80 6.63 9.96
N LYS A 123 -7.61 7.09 9.58
CA LYS A 123 -6.34 6.88 10.30
C LYS A 123 -6.04 8.00 11.31
N GLY A 124 -6.96 8.94 11.52
CA GLY A 124 -6.82 10.04 12.47
C GLY A 124 -6.19 11.31 11.90
N ALA A 125 -6.08 11.45 10.57
CA ALA A 125 -5.56 12.67 9.96
C ALA A 125 -6.57 13.82 10.08
N THR A 126 -6.12 14.97 10.58
CA THR A 126 -6.84 16.24 10.44
C THR A 126 -6.63 16.83 9.05
N ALA A 127 -7.43 17.83 8.64
CA ALA A 127 -7.24 18.51 7.35
C ALA A 127 -5.80 19.03 7.15
N GLN A 128 -5.20 19.62 8.18
CA GLN A 128 -3.82 20.09 8.14
C GLN A 128 -2.81 18.94 8.01
N MET A 129 -3.08 17.79 8.65
CA MET A 129 -2.23 16.61 8.48
C MET A 129 -2.34 16.05 7.07
N ILE A 130 -3.53 16.06 6.47
CA ILE A 130 -3.77 15.60 5.10
C ILE A 130 -2.93 16.42 4.11
N ASP A 131 -2.97 17.74 4.21
CA ASP A 131 -2.17 18.63 3.33
C ASP A 131 -0.67 18.36 3.47
N ARG A 132 -0.19 18.20 4.71
CA ARG A 132 1.23 17.90 4.98
C ARG A 132 1.63 16.53 4.43
N LEU A 133 0.82 15.50 4.67
CA LEU A 133 1.07 14.14 4.22
C LEU A 133 1.03 14.04 2.69
N ASP A 134 0.07 14.69 2.03
CA ASP A 134 0.00 14.73 0.56
C ASP A 134 1.22 15.42 -0.06
N SER A 135 1.65 16.55 0.52
CA SER A 135 2.87 17.23 0.11
C SER A 135 4.12 16.35 0.31
N GLY A 136 4.20 15.66 1.45
CA GLY A 136 5.26 14.69 1.76
C GLY A 136 5.30 13.52 0.77
N LEU A 137 4.15 12.93 0.43
CA LEU A 137 4.06 11.87 -0.57
C LEU A 137 4.40 12.36 -1.99
N ARG A 138 4.02 13.60 -2.33
CA ARG A 138 4.36 14.21 -3.62
C ARG A 138 5.86 14.47 -3.74
N HIS A 139 6.49 14.85 -2.64
CA HIS A 139 7.94 14.97 -2.55
C HIS A 139 8.61 13.60 -2.64
N TYR A 140 8.13 12.62 -1.89
CA TYR A 140 8.62 11.24 -1.94
C TYR A 140 8.58 10.66 -3.36
N ALA A 141 7.46 10.83 -4.08
CA ALA A 141 7.31 10.38 -5.45
C ALA A 141 8.33 11.04 -6.41
N ARG A 142 8.63 12.33 -6.22
CA ARG A 142 9.67 13.04 -6.99
C ARG A 142 11.06 12.46 -6.72
N ILE A 143 11.35 12.09 -5.48
CA ILE A 143 12.64 11.45 -5.13
C ILE A 143 12.72 10.03 -5.68
N ILE A 144 11.63 9.24 -5.63
CA ILE A 144 11.56 7.92 -6.28
C ILE A 144 11.84 8.05 -7.77
N ALA A 145 11.16 8.95 -8.49
CA ALA A 145 11.38 9.14 -9.91
C ALA A 145 12.83 9.55 -10.22
N ARG A 146 13.43 10.42 -9.41
CA ARG A 146 14.82 10.87 -9.59
C ARG A 146 15.85 9.77 -9.34
N ASP A 147 15.70 9.02 -8.25
CA ASP A 147 16.74 8.10 -7.77
C ASP A 147 16.59 6.68 -8.30
N LEU A 148 15.35 6.25 -8.59
CA LEU A 148 15.02 4.90 -9.04
C LEU A 148 14.61 4.85 -10.53
N ASP A 149 14.37 6.00 -11.17
CA ASP A 149 13.85 6.09 -12.55
C ASP A 149 12.47 5.40 -12.71
N ILE A 150 11.62 5.52 -11.69
CA ILE A 150 10.27 4.92 -11.64
C ILE A 150 9.22 6.01 -11.39
N ASP A 151 8.25 6.13 -12.29
CA ASP A 151 7.08 7.00 -12.06
C ASP A 151 6.00 6.28 -11.25
N VAL A 152 5.84 6.70 -9.99
CA VAL A 152 4.79 6.22 -9.09
C VAL A 152 3.58 7.16 -8.99
N LEU A 153 3.63 8.35 -9.60
CA LEU A 153 2.51 9.29 -9.56
C LEU A 153 1.36 8.85 -10.48
N SER A 154 1.69 8.19 -11.58
CA SER A 154 0.72 7.64 -12.55
C SER A 154 0.24 6.22 -12.21
N LEU A 155 0.78 5.61 -11.15
CA LEU A 155 0.44 4.25 -10.75
C LEU A 155 -0.97 4.19 -10.13
N GLU A 156 -1.89 3.51 -10.81
CA GLU A 156 -3.20 3.16 -10.25
C GLU A 156 -3.05 2.26 -9.03
N GLY A 157 -3.76 2.60 -7.95
CA GLY A 157 -3.61 1.90 -6.67
C GLY A 157 -2.32 2.24 -5.91
N GLY A 158 -1.47 3.14 -6.43
CA GLY A 158 -0.26 3.59 -5.76
C GLY A 158 -0.53 4.21 -4.38
N GLY A 159 -1.73 4.78 -4.16
CA GLY A 159 -2.15 5.34 -2.89
C GLY A 159 -2.66 4.32 -1.87
N ALA A 160 -2.83 3.06 -2.26
CA ALA A 160 -3.30 2.02 -1.37
C ALA A 160 -2.40 1.91 -0.12
N ALA A 161 -3.04 1.66 1.01
CA ALA A 161 -2.38 1.52 2.32
C ALA A 161 -1.47 2.69 2.71
N GLY A 162 -1.87 3.92 2.37
CA GLY A 162 -1.11 5.13 2.73
C GLY A 162 0.13 5.34 1.86
N GLY A 163 0.09 4.87 0.61
CA GLY A 163 1.17 4.96 -0.36
C GLY A 163 2.11 3.74 -0.39
N MET A 164 1.82 2.70 0.39
CA MET A 164 2.62 1.47 0.36
C MET A 164 2.49 0.72 -0.97
N GLY A 165 1.37 0.85 -1.69
CA GLY A 165 1.24 0.31 -3.05
C GLY A 165 2.35 0.82 -3.97
N ALA A 166 2.59 2.13 -3.97
CA ALA A 166 3.70 2.74 -4.72
C ALA A 166 5.07 2.24 -4.27
N ALA A 167 5.30 2.03 -2.98
CA ALA A 167 6.59 1.51 -2.49
C ALA A 167 6.80 0.02 -2.82
N LEU A 168 5.78 -0.83 -2.71
CA LEU A 168 5.88 -2.22 -3.11
C LEU A 168 6.20 -2.33 -4.61
N TYR A 169 5.58 -1.49 -5.43
CA TYR A 169 5.91 -1.38 -6.85
C TYR A 169 7.37 -0.92 -7.07
N ALA A 170 7.75 0.24 -6.52
CA ALA A 170 9.04 0.87 -6.82
C ALA A 170 10.25 0.16 -6.20
N PHE A 171 10.12 -0.37 -4.98
CA PHE A 171 11.25 -0.97 -4.26
C PHE A 171 11.28 -2.49 -4.38
N CYS A 172 10.13 -3.14 -4.53
CA CYS A 172 10.05 -4.61 -4.51
C CYS A 172 9.72 -5.20 -5.88
N GLY A 173 9.50 -4.38 -6.92
CA GLY A 173 9.08 -4.85 -8.24
C GLY A 173 7.71 -5.54 -8.23
N ALA A 174 6.87 -5.21 -7.24
CA ALA A 174 5.62 -5.90 -7.03
C ALA A 174 4.54 -5.52 -8.07
N GLN A 175 3.61 -6.43 -8.32
CA GLN A 175 2.45 -6.18 -9.18
C GLN A 175 1.21 -5.92 -8.34
N LEU A 176 0.55 -4.78 -8.58
CA LEU A 176 -0.75 -4.48 -8.00
C LEU A 176 -1.82 -5.13 -8.87
N ARG A 177 -2.62 -6.01 -8.27
CA ARG A 177 -3.68 -6.76 -8.97
C ARG A 177 -4.92 -6.86 -8.09
N PRO A 178 -6.12 -7.03 -8.68
CA PRO A 178 -7.32 -7.33 -7.92
C PRO A 178 -7.10 -8.55 -7.03
N GLY A 179 -7.52 -8.46 -5.76
CA GLY A 179 -7.26 -9.50 -4.77
C GLY A 179 -7.89 -10.84 -5.17
N ILE A 180 -9.07 -10.80 -5.78
CA ILE A 180 -9.76 -11.99 -6.26
C ILE A 180 -8.94 -12.71 -7.34
N GLU A 181 -8.36 -12.00 -8.31
CA GLU A 181 -7.53 -12.60 -9.36
C GLU A 181 -6.29 -13.28 -8.80
N ILE A 182 -5.63 -12.66 -7.81
CA ILE A 182 -4.45 -13.25 -7.17
C ILE A 182 -4.83 -14.57 -6.49
N VAL A 183 -5.95 -14.58 -5.77
CA VAL A 183 -6.42 -15.77 -5.04
C VAL A 183 -6.86 -16.87 -6.00
N THR A 184 -7.62 -16.54 -7.04
CA THR A 184 -8.10 -17.53 -8.02
C THR A 184 -6.94 -18.13 -8.79
N ASP A 185 -5.95 -17.35 -9.21
CA ASP A 185 -4.73 -17.85 -9.86
C ASP A 185 -3.92 -18.75 -8.93
N ALA A 186 -3.67 -18.31 -7.70
CA ALA A 186 -2.87 -19.05 -6.73
C ALA A 186 -3.48 -20.41 -6.36
N LEU A 187 -4.81 -20.50 -6.36
CA LEU A 187 -5.54 -21.73 -6.08
C LEU A 187 -5.82 -22.56 -7.35
N GLN A 188 -5.41 -22.08 -8.52
CA GLN A 188 -5.74 -22.67 -9.82
C GLN A 188 -7.26 -22.86 -9.98
N LEU A 189 -8.03 -21.85 -9.54
CA LEU A 189 -9.46 -21.63 -9.68
C LEU A 189 -10.06 -22.37 -10.88
N ALA A 190 -9.72 -21.81 -12.04
CA ALA A 190 -10.23 -22.21 -13.34
C ALA A 190 -10.00 -23.69 -13.66
N GLU A 191 -8.83 -24.24 -13.32
CA GLU A 191 -8.51 -25.65 -13.57
C GLU A 191 -9.34 -26.59 -12.69
N ARG A 192 -9.55 -26.21 -11.42
CA ARG A 192 -10.30 -27.04 -10.46
C ARG A 192 -11.79 -27.13 -10.77
N VAL A 193 -12.35 -26.09 -11.38
CA VAL A 193 -13.80 -26.02 -11.68
C VAL A 193 -14.13 -26.40 -13.12
N ALA A 194 -13.13 -26.62 -13.98
CA ALA A 194 -13.33 -26.86 -15.41
C ALA A 194 -14.22 -28.08 -15.72
N ASP A 195 -14.17 -29.12 -14.88
CA ASP A 195 -14.93 -30.37 -15.04
C ASP A 195 -15.93 -30.60 -13.88
N ALA A 196 -16.29 -29.53 -13.17
CA ALA A 196 -17.22 -29.63 -12.06
C ALA A 196 -18.68 -29.72 -12.56
N ASP A 197 -19.44 -30.69 -12.06
CA ASP A 197 -20.89 -30.79 -12.33
C ASP A 197 -21.69 -29.65 -11.68
N LEU A 198 -21.19 -29.11 -10.55
CA LEU A 198 -21.81 -28.03 -9.79
C LEU A 198 -20.76 -27.26 -8.98
N VAL A 199 -20.79 -25.92 -9.07
CA VAL A 199 -20.00 -25.01 -8.23
C VAL A 199 -20.95 -24.18 -7.37
N ILE A 200 -20.72 -24.15 -6.05
CA ILE A 200 -21.47 -23.33 -5.11
C ILE A 200 -20.50 -22.34 -4.46
N THR A 201 -20.85 -21.06 -4.49
CA THR A 201 -20.09 -19.95 -3.87
C THR A 201 -21.04 -19.02 -3.11
N GLY A 202 -20.48 -18.13 -2.28
CA GLY A 202 -21.23 -17.13 -1.55
C GLY A 202 -20.33 -16.27 -0.67
N GLU A 203 -20.80 -15.06 -0.34
CA GLU A 203 -20.18 -14.16 0.62
C GLU A 203 -21.19 -13.71 1.68
N GLY A 204 -20.69 -13.28 2.84
CA GLY A 204 -21.50 -12.76 3.94
C GLY A 204 -21.10 -11.33 4.28
N ARG A 205 -22.10 -10.44 4.37
CA ARG A 205 -21.91 -9.02 4.71
C ARG A 205 -22.78 -8.64 5.90
N ILE A 206 -22.22 -7.89 6.86
CA ILE A 206 -22.92 -7.47 8.10
C ILE A 206 -23.27 -5.97 8.04
N ASP A 207 -22.51 -5.19 7.28
CA ASP A 207 -22.70 -3.76 7.03
C ASP A 207 -23.61 -3.51 5.81
N LYS A 208 -24.33 -2.38 5.80
CA LYS A 208 -25.06 -1.93 4.61
C LYS A 208 -24.04 -1.31 3.64
N PRO A 209 -24.14 -1.54 2.31
CA PRO A 209 -23.40 -0.77 1.33
C PRO A 209 -23.62 0.73 1.58
N ASP A 210 -22.55 1.53 1.50
CA ASP A 210 -22.68 2.98 1.41
C ASP A 210 -23.66 3.29 0.26
N ASP A 211 -24.76 3.96 0.60
CA ASP A 211 -25.81 4.30 -0.35
C ASP A 211 -25.23 5.28 -1.38
N PRO A 212 -25.19 4.93 -2.69
CA PRO A 212 -24.69 5.83 -3.73
C PRO A 212 -25.54 7.12 -3.86
N ARG A 213 -26.65 7.26 -3.11
CA ARG A 213 -27.55 8.40 -3.14
C ARG A 213 -27.32 9.46 -2.05
N GLN A 214 -26.36 9.30 -1.14
CA GLN A 214 -26.06 10.34 -0.12
C GLN A 214 -24.89 11.28 -0.44
N SER A 215 -24.27 11.18 -1.62
CA SER A 215 -23.45 12.28 -2.18
C SER A 215 -24.03 12.71 -3.52
N ALA A 216 -24.71 13.84 -3.53
CA ALA A 216 -25.53 14.29 -4.64
C ALA A 216 -24.70 14.66 -5.89
N GLY A 217 -25.11 14.14 -7.06
CA GLY A 217 -25.09 14.87 -8.32
C GLY A 217 -24.26 14.25 -9.46
N GLY A 218 -24.92 13.49 -10.34
CA GLY A 218 -24.43 13.22 -11.71
C GLY A 218 -24.38 11.73 -12.05
N GLY A 219 -25.31 11.29 -12.89
CA GLY A 219 -25.49 9.89 -13.27
C GLY A 219 -24.37 9.30 -14.14
N GLY A 220 -24.31 7.98 -14.12
CA GLY A 220 -23.48 7.16 -14.98
C GLY A 220 -23.48 5.73 -14.45
N GLU A 221 -24.15 4.84 -15.18
CA GLU A 221 -24.30 3.40 -14.89
C GLU A 221 -22.98 2.62 -14.98
N GLY A 222 -22.91 1.50 -14.25
CA GLY A 222 -21.87 0.46 -14.35
C GLY A 222 -21.16 0.24 -13.00
N GLY A 223 -21.10 -0.95 -12.41
CA GLY A 223 -21.39 -2.28 -12.92
C GLY A 223 -21.46 -3.28 -11.77
N GLU A 224 -21.86 -4.47 -12.17
CA GLU A 224 -22.23 -5.62 -11.36
C GLU A 224 -21.07 -6.18 -10.54
N ALA A 225 -21.40 -6.68 -9.35
CA ALA A 225 -20.54 -7.59 -8.62
C ALA A 225 -20.54 -8.93 -9.35
N PHE A 226 -19.41 -9.29 -9.96
CA PHE A 226 -18.72 -10.59 -9.91
C PHE A 226 -17.31 -10.41 -10.50
#